data_AF-A0A2G7LYI2-F1
#
_entry.id   AF-A0A2G7LYI2-F1
#
_cell.length_a   1.000
_cell.length_b   1.000
_cell.length_c   1.000
_cell.angle_alpha   90.00
_cell.angle_beta   90.00
_cell.angle_gamma   90.00
#
_symmetry.space_group_name_H-M   'P 1'
#
loop_
_entity.id
_entity.type
_entity.pdbx_description
1 polymer ?
#
loop_
_entity_poly.entity_id
_entity_poly.type
_entity_poly.pdbx_seq_one_letter_code
_entity_poly.pdbx_strand_id
1 'polypeptide(L)'
;MSSFNEAYNNDKQYKESLISSTITPDKQEAYINAVDYTIDDLIGVMEAYKHGSITDEKEAQEQIRVFLEEYTVKLFNITKGK
;
A
#
# COMPACT_ATOMS: atom_id res chain seq x y z
N MET A 1 -25.57 -10.57 -4.70
CA MET A 1 -24.74 -9.43 -4.21
C MET A 1 -24.34 -9.56 -2.73
N SER A 2 -24.55 -10.69 -2.05
CA SER A 2 -24.20 -10.86 -0.63
C SER A 2 -22.77 -11.41 -0.40
N SER A 3 -22.31 -12.37 -1.21
CA SER A 3 -21.04 -13.08 -0.96
C SER A 3 -19.78 -12.24 -1.16
N PHE A 4 -19.76 -11.34 -2.15
CA PHE A 4 -18.62 -10.46 -2.40
C PHE A 4 -18.41 -9.46 -1.26
N ASN A 5 -19.50 -8.82 -0.81
CA ASN A 5 -19.45 -7.85 0.29
C ASN A 5 -19.01 -8.51 1.60
N GLU A 6 -19.46 -9.74 1.84
CA GLU A 6 -19.09 -10.51 3.03
C GLU A 6 -17.62 -10.92 3.00
N ALA A 7 -17.11 -11.41 1.86
CA ALA A 7 -15.70 -11.73 1.67
C ALA A 7 -14.81 -10.48 1.83
N TYR A 8 -15.21 -9.36 1.22
CA TYR A 8 -14.49 -8.09 1.33
C TYR A 8 -14.43 -7.58 2.78
N ASN A 9 -15.54 -7.65 3.51
CA ASN A 9 -15.61 -7.20 4.90
C ASN A 9 -14.76 -8.08 5.82
N ASN A 10 -14.80 -9.41 5.64
CA ASN A 10 -13.99 -10.34 6.42
C ASN A 10 -12.49 -10.13 6.17
N ASP A 11 -12.10 -9.94 4.91
CA ASP A 11 -10.71 -9.66 4.54
C ASP A 11 -10.23 -8.33 5.12
N LYS A 12 -11.07 -7.28 5.06
CA LYS A 12 -10.77 -5.99 5.67
C LYS A 12 -10.56 -6.10 7.18
N GLN A 13 -11.47 -6.76 7.89
CA GLN A 13 -11.36 -6.96 9.34
C GLN A 13 -10.11 -7.76 9.73
N TYR A 14 -9.79 -8.79 8.96
CA TYR A 14 -8.57 -9.58 9.17
C TYR A 14 -7.30 -8.72 9.02
N LYS A 15 -7.23 -7.90 7.96
CA LYS A 15 -6.10 -6.98 7.73
C LYS A 15 -5.97 -5.95 8.85
N GLU A 16 -7.08 -5.31 9.24
CA GLU A 16 -7.10 -4.33 10.34
C GLU A 16 -6.64 -4.94 11.67
N SER A 17 -7.05 -6.18 11.96
CA SER A 17 -6.60 -6.93 13.15
C SER A 17 -5.10 -7.20 13.12
N LEU A 18 -4.58 -7.68 11.99
CA LEU A 18 -3.15 -7.96 11.83
C LEU A 18 -2.30 -6.68 12.00
N ILE A 19 -2.73 -5.58 11.38
CA ILE A 19 -2.07 -4.27 11.50
C ILE A 19 -2.06 -3.82 12.95
N SER A 20 -3.22 -3.85 13.62
CA SER A 20 -3.35 -3.41 15.02
C SER A 20 -2.53 -4.25 15.99
N SER A 21 -2.30 -5.54 15.68
CA SER A 21 -1.44 -6.40 16.51
C SER A 21 0.06 -6.16 16.30
N THR A 22 0.46 -5.58 15.16
CA THR A 22 1.87 -5.41 14.77
C THR A 22 2.35 -3.97 14.96
N ILE A 23 1.50 -3.00 14.64
CA ILE A 23 1.77 -1.57 14.77
C ILE A 23 1.28 -1.12 16.14
N THR A 24 2.24 -0.85 17.03
CA THR A 24 1.94 -0.33 18.36
C THR A 24 1.45 1.13 18.28
N PRO A 25 0.71 1.64 19.29
CA PRO A 25 0.13 2.99 19.23
C PRO A 25 1.14 4.12 18.96
N ASP A 26 2.37 3.98 19.44
CA ASP A 26 3.49 4.92 19.21
C ASP A 26 4.00 4.93 17.76
N LYS A 27 3.68 3.90 16.97
CA LYS A 27 4.06 3.75 15.55
C LYS A 27 2.90 4.05 14.59
N GLN A 28 1.71 4.32 15.13
CA GLN A 28 0.50 4.48 14.35
C GLN A 28 0.59 5.65 13.36
N GLU A 29 1.15 6.78 13.80
CA GLU A 29 1.32 7.96 12.93
C GLU A 29 2.28 7.67 11.77
N ALA A 30 3.42 7.03 12.06
CA ALA A 30 4.38 6.64 11.03
C ALA A 30 3.77 5.65 10.02
N TYR A 31 2.94 4.72 10.50
CA TYR A 31 2.18 3.81 9.63
C TYR A 31 1.19 4.54 8.73
N ILE A 32 0.36 5.44 9.29
CA ILE A 32 -0.63 6.21 8.52
C ILE A 32 0.08 7.02 7.43
N ASN A 33 1.12 7.77 7.79
CA ASN A 33 1.89 8.56 6.82
C ASN A 33 2.52 7.67 5.73
N ALA A 34 3.03 6.49 6.09
CA ALA A 34 3.58 5.56 5.11
C ALA A 34 2.50 5.06 4.14
N VAL A 35 1.29 4.75 4.60
CA VAL A 35 0.16 4.34 3.75
C VAL A 35 -0.28 5.47 2.85
N ASP A 36 -0.46 6.68 3.37
CA ASP A 36 -0.98 7.83 2.61
C ASP A 36 -0.02 8.21 1.48
N TYR A 37 1.28 8.36 1.77
CA TYR A 37 2.29 8.64 0.73
C TYR A 37 2.36 7.55 -0.33
N THR A 38 2.19 6.29 0.09
CA THR A 38 2.19 5.15 -0.81
C THR A 38 1.01 5.23 -1.78
N ILE A 39 -0.19 5.56 -1.28
CA ILE A 39 -1.37 5.74 -2.15
C ILE A 39 -1.14 6.86 -3.16
N ASP A 40 -0.60 8.00 -2.73
CA ASP A 40 -0.33 9.14 -3.60
C ASP A 40 0.68 8.80 -4.71
N ASP A 41 1.78 8.12 -4.36
CA ASP A 41 2.81 7.70 -5.32
C ASP A 41 2.26 6.69 -6.34
N LEU A 42 1.44 5.72 -5.90
CA LEU A 42 0.80 4.76 -6.79
C LEU A 42 -0.17 5.44 -7.76
N ILE A 43 -0.98 6.39 -7.26
CA ILE A 43 -1.88 7.17 -8.11
C ILE A 43 -1.06 7.95 -9.15
N GLY A 44 0.07 8.55 -8.75
CA GLY A 44 0.97 9.25 -9.68
C GLY A 44 1.47 8.36 -10.82
N VAL A 45 1.90 7.12 -10.52
CA VAL A 45 2.32 6.16 -11.55
C VAL A 45 1.16 5.77 -12.47
N MET A 46 -0.03 5.54 -11.91
CA MET A 46 -1.22 5.19 -12.68
C MET A 46 -1.69 6.34 -13.58
N GLU A 47 -1.63 7.59 -13.12
CA GLU A 47 -1.94 8.76 -13.91
C GLU A 47 -0.92 8.97 -15.03
N ALA A 48 0.37 8.83 -14.75
CA ALA A 48 1.42 8.90 -15.77
C ALA A 48 1.22 7.86 -16.88
N TYR A 49 0.84 6.63 -16.53
CA TYR A 49 0.49 5.60 -17.50
C TYR A 49 -0.77 5.97 -18.31
N LYS A 50 -1.84 6.40 -17.63
CA LYS A 50 -3.12 6.80 -18.28
C LYS A 50 -2.93 7.96 -19.25
N HIS A 51 -2.08 8.92 -18.93
CA HIS A 51 -1.80 10.08 -19.77
C HIS A 51 -0.76 9.80 -20.87
N GLY A 52 -0.27 8.56 -20.99
CA GLY A 52 0.70 8.17 -22.01
C GLY A 52 2.11 8.71 -21.75
N SER A 53 2.41 9.14 -20.52
CA SER A 53 3.78 9.48 -20.10
C SER A 53 4.62 8.23 -19.87
N ILE A 54 3.98 7.12 -19.50
CA ILE A 54 4.54 5.76 -19.57
C ILE A 54 3.79 5.03 -20.68
N THR A 55 4.50 4.69 -21.76
CA THR A 55 3.89 4.04 -22.95
C THR A 55 4.16 2.55 -23.03
N ASP A 56 5.11 2.04 -22.25
CA ASP A 56 5.45 0.62 -22.18
C ASP A 56 4.83 -0.01 -20.92
N GLU A 57 3.99 -1.02 -21.11
CA GLU A 57 3.38 -1.78 -20.03
C GLU A 57 4.43 -2.42 -19.11
N LYS A 58 5.57 -2.85 -19.66
CA LYS A 58 6.65 -3.43 -18.86
C LYS A 58 7.31 -2.40 -17.96
N GLU A 59 7.48 -1.18 -18.45
CA GLU A 59 8.02 -0.08 -17.65
C GLU A 59 7.05 0.30 -16.53
N ALA A 60 5.74 0.36 -16.81
CA ALA A 60 4.71 0.58 -15.79
C ALA A 60 4.72 -0.52 -14.72
N GLN A 61 4.83 -1.78 -15.12
CA GLN A 61 4.90 -2.92 -14.19
C GLN A 61 6.15 -2.86 -13.30
N GLU A 62 7.32 -2.49 -13.85
CA GLU A 62 8.54 -2.34 -13.05
C GLU A 62 8.44 -1.17 -12.07
N GLN A 63 7.86 -0.04 -12.47
CA GLN A 63 7.62 1.09 -11.55
C GLN A 63 6.70 0.70 -10.39
N ILE A 64 5.61 -0.01 -10.67
CA ILE A 64 4.72 -0.54 -9.63
C ILE A 64 5.47 -1.50 -8.71
N ARG A 65 6.33 -2.37 -9.26
CA ARG A 65 7.13 -3.31 -8.48
C ARG A 65 8.10 -2.59 -7.54
N VAL A 66 8.89 -1.64 -8.05
CA VAL A 66 9.85 -0.85 -7.26
C VAL A 66 9.13 -0.15 -6.11
N PHE A 67 8.01 0.50 -6.42
CA PHE A 67 7.16 1.15 -5.44
C PHE A 67 6.67 0.19 -4.32
N LEU A 68 6.22 -1.02 -4.68
CA LEU A 68 5.81 -2.03 -3.69
C LEU A 68 6.97 -2.52 -2.82
N GLU A 69 8.18 -2.64 -3.39
CA GLU A 69 9.39 -3.00 -2.65
C GLU A 69 9.78 -1.90 -1.65
N GLU A 70 9.77 -0.63 -2.07
CA GLU A 70 10.05 0.53 -1.20
C GLU A 70 9.04 0.66 -0.06
N TYR A 71 7.75 0.52 -0.37
CA TYR A 71 6.70 0.53 0.64
C TYR A 71 6.88 -0.60 1.66
N THR A 72 7.21 -1.82 1.18
CA THR A 72 7.47 -2.97 2.05
C THR A 72 8.64 -2.70 3.00
N VAL A 73 9.73 -2.12 2.50
CA VAL A 73 10.87 -1.71 3.34
C VAL A 73 10.46 -0.67 4.38
N LYS A 74 9.65 0.31 4.00
CA LYS A 74 9.14 1.35 4.91
C LYS A 74 8.33 0.74 6.05
N LEU A 75 7.42 -0.18 5.75
CA LEU A 75 6.65 -0.93 6.75
C LEU A 75 7.55 -1.77 7.67
N PHE A 76 8.58 -2.42 7.13
CA PHE A 76 9.54 -3.17 7.95
C PHE A 76 10.34 -2.27 8.90
N ASN A 77 10.69 -1.05 8.50
CA ASN A 77 11.39 -0.11 9.37
C ASN A 77 10.48 0.37 10.51
N ILE A 78 9.22 0.70 10.19
CA ILE A 78 8.22 1.08 11.20
C ILE A 78 8.07 -0.04 12.23
N THR A 79 7.82 -1.28 11.79
CA THR A 79 7.65 -2.42 12.71
C THR A 79 8.89 -2.66 13.58
N LYS A 80 10.10 -2.49 13.01
CA LYS A 80 11.38 -2.63 13.74
C LYS A 80 11.78 -1.41 14.57
N GLY A 81 11.05 -0.29 14.48
CA GLY A 81 11.39 0.96 15.18
C GLY A 81 12.71 1.59 14.71
N LYS A 82 12.97 1.55 13.39
CA LYS A 82 14.17 2.09 12.76
C LYS A 82 13.89 3.38 12.00
#